data_AF-A0A3R9T4A5-F1
#
_entry.id   AF-A0A3R9T4A5-F1
#
_cell.length_a   1.000
_cell.length_b   1.000
_cell.length_c   1.000
_cell.angle_alpha   90.00
_cell.angle_beta   90.00
_cell.angle_gamma   90.00
#
_symmetry.space_group_name_H-M   'P 1'
#
loop_
_entity.id
_entity.type
_entity.pdbx_description
1 polymer ?
#
loop_
_entity_poly.entity_id
_entity_poly.type
_entity_poly.pdbx_seq_one_letter_code
_entity_poly.pdbx_strand_id
1 'polypeptide(L)'
;MCRATFGAAAAGLLAALFSAAPAQAATGSITGLDGKCLDVAGADSANGTPVQIYDCNGTNAQQWTVGSDGTIRALGKCLDVVDRSTADGAKVQLWDCTGGANQKWVVTAAHDIVNPAADKCLDVTDRNSANGTRVQIWTCTGGSNQKWNAPATGGGSTPAPSGFVVSEAQFNQMFPNRNPFYTYQGLVQALSAFPGFANTGDDTTKKQEAAAFLANVNHETGGLQYVVELNTANYPTYCDWGQSYGCPAGQAAYYGRGPIQLSWNYNYKAAGDAIGVDLLNNPWLVENDPAIAWKTGLWFWNTQSGAGTMTPHNAMVNHVGFGETIRSINGSLECNGRNQAQVQSRVDAYQRFTSILGVSPGGNLYC
;
A
#
# COMPACT_ATOMS: atom_id res chain seq x y z
N MET A 1 66.50 -6.20 1.11
CA MET A 1 65.63 -5.72 2.21
C MET A 1 64.81 -4.55 1.66
N CYS A 2 63.66 -4.82 1.06
CA CYS A 2 62.32 -4.69 1.65
C CYS A 2 61.93 -3.23 1.99
N ARG A 3 61.05 -2.63 1.19
CA ARG A 3 59.68 -2.23 1.59
C ARG A 3 58.97 -1.46 0.48
N ALA A 4 57.86 -2.01 0.00
CA ALA A 4 56.79 -1.25 -0.63
C ALA A 4 55.77 -0.88 0.47
N THR A 5 55.25 0.33 0.45
CA THR A 5 54.02 0.68 1.18
C THR A 5 53.16 1.67 0.39
N PHE A 6 51.89 1.31 0.37
CA PHE A 6 50.74 1.87 -0.33
C PHE A 6 50.42 3.31 0.09
N GLY A 7 50.09 4.17 -0.88
CA GLY A 7 49.41 5.45 -0.64
C GLY A 7 47.89 5.25 -0.65
N ALA A 8 47.22 5.64 0.42
CA ALA A 8 45.77 5.60 0.56
C ALA A 8 45.10 6.76 -0.20
N ALA A 9 44.11 6.45 -1.04
CA ALA A 9 43.19 7.45 -1.60
C ALA A 9 41.91 7.46 -0.75
N ALA A 10 41.64 8.57 -0.05
CA ALA A 10 40.39 8.79 0.65
C ALA A 10 39.37 9.43 -0.32
N ALA A 11 38.27 8.73 -0.58
CA ALA A 11 37.13 9.24 -1.34
C ALA A 11 36.28 10.18 -0.45
N GLY A 12 36.01 11.40 -0.92
CA GLY A 12 35.14 12.36 -0.24
C GLY A 12 33.66 11.98 -0.36
N LEU A 13 32.93 12.02 0.75
CA LEU A 13 31.47 11.90 0.77
C LEU A 13 30.83 13.17 0.19
N LEU A 14 30.05 13.02 -0.89
CA LEU A 14 29.01 13.99 -1.27
C LEU A 14 27.71 13.58 -0.57
N ALA A 15 27.30 14.33 0.45
CA ALA A 15 25.96 14.23 1.01
C ALA A 15 25.00 15.02 0.09
N ALA A 16 24.17 14.30 -0.68
CA ALA A 16 23.05 14.89 -1.39
C ALA A 16 21.90 15.14 -0.40
N LEU A 17 21.53 16.41 -0.21
CA LEU A 17 20.31 16.80 0.51
C LEU A 17 19.10 16.45 -0.36
N PHE A 18 18.40 15.37 -0.02
CA PHE A 18 17.09 15.07 -0.61
C PHE A 18 16.02 15.90 0.10
N SER A 19 15.53 16.94 -0.57
CA SER A 19 14.27 17.57 -0.21
C SER A 19 13.14 16.58 -0.49
N ALA A 20 12.46 16.10 0.55
CA ALA A 20 11.26 15.28 0.41
C ALA A 20 10.17 16.11 -0.30
N ALA A 21 9.83 15.75 -1.53
CA ALA A 21 8.67 16.30 -2.22
C ALA A 21 7.39 15.83 -1.51
N PRO A 22 6.38 16.69 -1.31
CA PRO A 22 5.11 16.27 -0.74
C PRO A 22 4.45 15.22 -1.66
N ALA A 23 3.79 14.23 -1.07
CA ALA A 23 3.04 13.19 -1.79
C ALA A 23 2.03 13.84 -2.75
N GLN A 24 2.19 13.59 -4.05
CA GLN A 24 1.56 14.37 -5.10
C GLN A 24 0.14 13.87 -5.42
N ALA A 25 -0.82 14.78 -5.49
CA ALA A 25 -2.18 14.51 -5.95
C ALA A 25 -2.17 14.07 -7.43
N ALA A 26 -3.03 13.12 -7.81
CA ALA A 26 -3.10 12.63 -9.18
C ALA A 26 -3.99 13.53 -10.03
N THR A 27 -3.48 14.01 -11.17
CA THR A 27 -4.19 14.95 -12.06
C THR A 27 -4.36 14.35 -13.45
N GLY A 28 -5.56 14.47 -14.01
CA GLY A 28 -5.87 14.02 -15.37
C GLY A 28 -7.35 14.13 -15.71
N SER A 29 -7.76 13.55 -16.83
CA SER A 29 -9.18 13.43 -17.18
C SER A 29 -9.92 12.37 -16.36
N ILE A 30 -11.12 12.69 -15.90
CA ILE A 30 -12.09 11.72 -15.39
C ILE A 30 -13.02 11.36 -16.55
N THR A 31 -13.06 10.10 -16.99
CA THR A 31 -13.96 9.65 -18.07
C THR A 31 -15.09 8.78 -17.54
N GLY A 32 -16.25 8.76 -18.20
CA GLY A 32 -17.42 8.01 -17.75
C GLY A 32 -18.26 7.49 -18.91
N LEU A 33 -19.58 7.66 -18.80
CA LEU A 33 -20.57 7.20 -19.79
C LEU A 33 -20.17 7.56 -21.23
N ASP A 34 -20.20 6.58 -22.12
CA ASP A 34 -19.84 6.68 -23.54
C ASP A 34 -18.44 7.29 -23.80
N GLY A 35 -17.52 7.12 -22.85
CA GLY A 35 -16.14 7.61 -22.97
C GLY A 35 -16.00 9.14 -22.84
N LYS A 36 -17.07 9.84 -22.42
CA LYS A 36 -17.06 11.30 -22.23
C LYS A 36 -16.33 11.70 -20.96
N CYS A 37 -15.79 12.91 -20.96
CA CYS A 37 -15.03 13.48 -19.86
C CYS A 37 -15.94 14.27 -18.90
N LEU A 38 -15.66 14.19 -17.61
CA LEU A 38 -16.18 15.11 -16.60
C LEU A 38 -15.62 16.51 -16.89
N ASP A 39 -16.51 17.49 -17.05
CA ASP A 39 -16.20 18.77 -17.68
C ASP A 39 -16.78 19.91 -16.85
N VAL A 40 -15.98 20.97 -16.66
CA VAL A 40 -16.45 22.25 -16.13
C VAL A 40 -17.03 23.06 -17.29
N ALA A 41 -18.34 23.34 -17.25
CA ALA A 41 -19.04 23.97 -18.36
C ALA A 41 -18.40 25.30 -18.76
N GLY A 42 -18.05 25.42 -20.05
CA GLY A 42 -17.44 26.62 -20.61
C GLY A 42 -16.04 26.95 -20.08
N ALA A 43 -15.39 26.03 -19.35
CA ALA A 43 -14.15 26.30 -18.60
C ALA A 43 -14.28 27.46 -17.60
N ASP A 44 -15.50 27.75 -17.15
CA ASP A 44 -15.76 28.87 -16.25
C ASP A 44 -15.38 28.50 -14.82
N SER A 45 -14.44 29.27 -14.25
CA SER A 45 -13.97 29.07 -12.88
C SER A 45 -14.81 29.81 -11.84
N ALA A 46 -15.99 30.34 -12.17
CA ALA A 46 -16.90 30.93 -11.17
C ALA A 46 -17.47 29.87 -10.20
N ASN A 47 -17.81 30.31 -8.98
CA ASN A 47 -18.59 29.47 -8.06
C ASN A 47 -19.99 29.25 -8.63
N GLY A 48 -20.46 28.02 -8.59
CA GLY A 48 -21.75 27.64 -9.16
C GLY A 48 -21.67 27.17 -10.61
N THR A 49 -20.49 27.18 -11.23
CA THR A 49 -20.34 26.66 -12.59
C THR A 49 -20.81 25.20 -12.67
N PRO A 50 -21.70 24.87 -13.61
CA PRO A 50 -22.11 23.50 -13.86
C PRO A 50 -20.94 22.54 -14.16
N VAL A 51 -20.95 21.38 -13.50
CA VAL A 51 -20.19 20.20 -13.94
C VAL A 51 -21.08 19.31 -14.82
N GLN A 52 -20.55 18.87 -15.95
CA GLN A 52 -21.27 18.14 -16.99
C GLN A 52 -20.40 17.03 -17.56
N ILE A 53 -20.94 16.27 -18.51
CA ILE A 53 -20.12 15.46 -19.42
C ILE A 53 -19.99 16.14 -20.77
N TYR A 54 -18.81 15.99 -21.39
CA TYR A 54 -18.54 16.51 -22.72
C TYR A 54 -17.56 15.58 -23.44
N ASP A 55 -17.48 15.67 -24.76
CA ASP A 55 -16.39 15.03 -25.51
C ASP A 55 -15.03 15.44 -24.94
N CYS A 56 -14.15 14.47 -24.79
CA CYS A 56 -12.81 14.72 -24.30
C CYS A 56 -12.04 15.61 -25.29
N ASN A 57 -11.65 16.80 -24.85
CA ASN A 57 -11.07 17.86 -25.67
C ASN A 57 -9.70 18.35 -25.14
N GLY A 58 -9.20 17.76 -24.04
CA GLY A 58 -7.87 18.03 -23.50
C GLY A 58 -7.69 19.40 -22.84
N THR A 59 -8.75 20.20 -22.74
CA THR A 59 -8.69 21.50 -22.07
C THR A 59 -8.59 21.37 -20.55
N ASN A 60 -8.18 22.45 -19.88
CA ASN A 60 -8.12 22.49 -18.41
C ASN A 60 -9.48 22.31 -17.73
N ALA A 61 -10.60 22.52 -18.45
CA ALA A 61 -11.95 22.24 -17.95
C ALA A 61 -12.19 20.75 -17.65
N GLN A 62 -11.36 19.87 -18.20
CA GLN A 62 -11.43 18.41 -18.04
C GLN A 62 -10.23 17.84 -17.30
N GLN A 63 -9.37 18.69 -16.73
CA GLN A 63 -8.25 18.26 -15.90
C GLN A 63 -8.64 18.34 -14.43
N TRP A 64 -8.78 17.17 -13.82
CA TRP A 64 -9.19 17.01 -12.44
C TRP A 64 -8.05 16.42 -11.61
N THR A 65 -7.81 17.02 -10.46
CA THR A 65 -6.89 16.53 -9.43
C THR A 65 -7.69 15.80 -8.35
N VAL A 66 -7.46 14.51 -8.20
CA VAL A 66 -7.98 13.73 -7.05
C VAL A 66 -6.98 13.90 -5.90
N GLY A 67 -7.43 14.58 -4.84
CA GLY A 67 -6.63 14.89 -3.66
C GLY A 67 -6.67 13.78 -2.62
N SER A 68 -5.54 13.55 -1.94
CA SER A 68 -5.46 12.64 -0.79
C SER A 68 -6.31 13.09 0.41
N ASP A 69 -6.76 14.35 0.40
CA ASP A 69 -7.67 14.92 1.39
C ASP A 69 -9.15 14.61 1.10
N GLY A 70 -9.43 13.78 0.08
CA GLY A 70 -10.76 13.39 -0.34
C GLY A 70 -11.48 14.44 -1.18
N THR A 71 -10.80 15.46 -1.69
CA THR A 71 -11.39 16.41 -2.64
C THR A 71 -11.08 16.01 -4.09
N ILE A 72 -11.96 16.37 -5.02
CA ILE A 72 -11.70 16.29 -6.47
C ILE A 72 -11.72 17.73 -6.99
N ARG A 73 -10.66 18.18 -7.67
CA ARG A 73 -10.45 19.60 -7.95
C ARG A 73 -10.21 19.89 -9.43
N ALA A 74 -10.79 20.97 -9.96
CA ALA A 74 -10.47 21.51 -11.29
C ALA A 74 -10.45 23.03 -11.22
N LEU A 75 -9.61 23.67 -12.04
CA LEU A 75 -9.51 25.14 -12.13
C LEU A 75 -9.34 25.83 -10.75
N GLY A 76 -8.63 25.19 -9.82
CA GLY A 76 -8.39 25.70 -8.47
C GLY A 76 -9.56 25.57 -7.48
N LYS A 77 -10.65 24.90 -7.87
CA LYS A 77 -11.87 24.72 -7.09
C LYS A 77 -12.24 23.25 -6.93
N CYS A 78 -13.19 22.97 -6.05
CA CYS A 78 -13.63 21.63 -5.67
C CYS A 78 -14.92 21.20 -6.38
N LEU A 79 -15.03 19.90 -6.67
CA LEU A 79 -16.25 19.20 -7.05
C LEU A 79 -17.21 19.23 -5.85
N ASP A 80 -18.37 19.85 -6.01
CA ASP A 80 -19.24 20.25 -4.90
C ASP A 80 -20.69 19.84 -5.16
N VAL A 81 -21.33 19.19 -4.19
CA VAL A 81 -22.78 18.98 -4.24
C VAL A 81 -23.50 20.25 -3.80
N VAL A 82 -24.37 20.77 -4.68
CA VAL A 82 -25.14 22.02 -4.48
C VAL A 82 -25.90 21.97 -3.15
N ASP A 83 -25.80 23.08 -2.41
CA ASP A 83 -26.48 23.31 -1.13
C ASP A 83 -26.25 22.22 -0.06
N ARG A 84 -25.18 21.42 -0.22
CA ARG A 84 -24.87 20.28 0.65
C ARG A 84 -26.00 19.24 0.72
N SER A 85 -26.84 19.19 -0.31
CA SER A 85 -27.96 18.27 -0.38
C SER A 85 -27.49 16.82 -0.37
N THR A 86 -28.25 15.94 0.28
CA THR A 86 -28.06 14.48 0.26
C THR A 86 -29.17 13.77 -0.54
N ALA A 87 -30.07 14.51 -1.20
CA ALA A 87 -31.17 13.95 -1.97
C ALA A 87 -30.72 13.43 -3.34
N ASP A 88 -31.41 12.40 -3.85
CA ASP A 88 -31.28 11.96 -5.23
C ASP A 88 -31.60 13.12 -6.20
N GLY A 89 -30.75 13.28 -7.21
CA GLY A 89 -30.91 14.32 -8.22
C GLY A 89 -30.27 15.67 -7.86
N ALA A 90 -29.69 15.82 -6.67
CA ALA A 90 -28.93 17.01 -6.32
C ALA A 90 -27.76 17.21 -7.29
N LYS A 91 -27.69 18.40 -7.90
CA LYS A 91 -26.70 18.71 -8.94
C LYS A 91 -25.32 18.95 -8.34
N VAL A 92 -24.31 18.70 -9.16
CA VAL A 92 -22.91 18.96 -8.80
C VAL A 92 -22.40 20.21 -9.55
N GLN A 93 -21.56 20.99 -8.89
CA GLN A 93 -21.03 22.26 -9.36
C GLN A 93 -19.55 22.40 -9.03
N LEU A 94 -18.92 23.43 -9.57
CA LEU A 94 -17.60 23.88 -9.15
C LEU A 94 -17.77 24.94 -8.05
N TRP A 95 -17.05 24.79 -6.94
CA TRP A 95 -17.10 25.73 -5.82
C TRP A 95 -15.75 25.86 -5.12
N ASP A 96 -15.49 26.98 -4.46
CA ASP A 96 -14.32 27.13 -3.60
C ASP A 96 -14.19 25.97 -2.62
N CYS A 97 -12.96 25.50 -2.41
CA CYS A 97 -12.69 24.41 -1.49
C CYS A 97 -12.86 24.89 -0.04
N THR A 98 -14.00 24.56 0.57
CA THR A 98 -14.36 24.92 1.95
C THR A 98 -14.05 23.83 2.97
N GLY A 99 -13.71 22.62 2.49
CA GLY A 99 -13.51 21.44 3.32
C GLY A 99 -14.82 20.80 3.81
N GLY A 100 -15.97 21.29 3.36
CA GLY A 100 -17.28 20.74 3.67
C GLY A 100 -17.47 19.31 3.19
N ALA A 101 -18.34 18.55 3.86
CA ALA A 101 -18.59 17.14 3.56
C ALA A 101 -19.21 16.92 2.15
N ASN A 102 -19.90 17.93 1.61
CA ASN A 102 -20.42 17.95 0.25
C ASN A 102 -19.34 18.09 -0.85
N GLN A 103 -18.08 18.30 -0.45
CA GLN A 103 -16.90 18.37 -1.32
C GLN A 103 -15.96 17.18 -1.10
N LYS A 104 -16.38 16.20 -0.29
CA LYS A 104 -15.62 14.99 -0.01
C LYS A 104 -16.12 13.85 -0.87
N TRP A 105 -15.18 13.15 -1.50
CA TRP A 105 -15.42 12.11 -2.47
C TRP A 105 -14.47 10.95 -2.26
N VAL A 106 -14.96 9.75 -2.52
CA VAL A 106 -14.19 8.50 -2.52
C VAL A 106 -14.33 7.87 -3.90
N VAL A 107 -13.20 7.67 -4.58
CA VAL A 107 -13.16 6.86 -5.80
C VAL A 107 -12.99 5.40 -5.40
N THR A 108 -13.95 4.55 -5.73
CA THR A 108 -13.93 3.13 -5.37
C THR A 108 -13.27 2.28 -6.45
N ALA A 109 -12.85 1.07 -6.10
CA ALA A 109 -12.36 0.08 -7.08
C ALA A 109 -13.44 -0.38 -8.07
N ALA A 110 -14.72 -0.19 -7.73
CA ALA A 110 -15.84 -0.44 -8.62
C ALA A 110 -16.10 0.73 -9.59
N HIS A 111 -15.17 1.69 -9.67
CA HIS A 111 -15.25 2.91 -10.48
C HIS A 111 -16.39 3.84 -10.08
N ASP A 112 -16.87 3.77 -8.84
CA ASP A 112 -17.83 4.76 -8.33
C ASP A 112 -17.07 5.97 -7.79
N ILE A 113 -17.60 7.17 -7.99
CA ILE A 113 -17.17 8.38 -7.26
C ILE A 113 -18.27 8.68 -6.25
N VAL A 114 -18.04 8.36 -4.99
CA VAL A 114 -19.04 8.39 -3.93
C VAL A 114 -18.87 9.63 -3.08
N ASN A 115 -19.95 10.37 -2.79
CA ASN A 115 -19.97 11.34 -1.71
C ASN A 115 -20.33 10.60 -0.39
N PRO A 116 -19.42 10.47 0.57
CA PRO A 116 -19.68 9.68 1.78
C PRO A 116 -20.74 10.27 2.70
N ALA A 117 -20.94 11.59 2.66
CA ALA A 117 -21.92 12.26 3.50
C ALA A 117 -23.36 12.04 3.02
N ALA A 118 -23.54 11.85 1.72
CA ALA A 118 -24.82 11.53 1.11
C ALA A 118 -25.06 10.03 0.91
N ASP A 119 -24.00 9.21 0.99
CA ASP A 119 -23.99 7.78 0.61
C ASP A 119 -24.52 7.58 -0.83
N LYS A 120 -24.04 8.42 -1.76
CA LYS A 120 -24.52 8.50 -3.14
C LYS A 120 -23.38 8.64 -4.13
N CYS A 121 -23.59 8.14 -5.34
CA CYS A 121 -22.63 8.11 -6.43
C CYS A 121 -22.80 9.32 -7.35
N LEU A 122 -21.69 9.82 -7.89
CA LEU A 122 -21.68 10.76 -9.01
C LEU A 122 -22.32 10.09 -10.23
N ASP A 123 -23.31 10.74 -10.80
CA ASP A 123 -24.26 10.14 -11.73
C ASP A 123 -24.46 11.07 -12.94
N VAL A 124 -24.39 10.52 -14.16
CA VAL A 124 -24.84 11.22 -15.36
C VAL A 124 -26.37 11.17 -15.39
N THR A 125 -26.99 12.35 -15.33
CA THR A 125 -28.45 12.51 -15.25
C THR A 125 -29.15 11.73 -16.37
N ASP A 126 -30.13 10.91 -16.00
CA ASP A 126 -30.98 10.11 -16.90
C ASP A 126 -30.21 9.18 -17.86
N ARG A 127 -28.94 8.86 -17.55
CA ARG A 127 -28.03 8.11 -18.45
C ARG A 127 -27.93 8.75 -19.84
N ASN A 128 -28.12 10.07 -19.93
CA ASN A 128 -28.09 10.80 -21.18
C ASN A 128 -26.64 11.13 -21.57
N SER A 129 -26.14 10.51 -22.64
CA SER A 129 -24.78 10.73 -23.11
C SER A 129 -24.60 11.96 -24.00
N ALA A 130 -25.58 12.87 -24.14
CA ALA A 130 -25.37 14.12 -24.87
C ALA A 130 -24.29 15.02 -24.22
N ASN A 131 -23.54 15.75 -25.04
CA ASN A 131 -22.64 16.80 -24.54
C ASN A 131 -23.44 17.86 -23.77
N GLY A 132 -22.94 18.27 -22.62
CA GLY A 132 -23.61 19.23 -21.75
C GLY A 132 -24.60 18.60 -20.75
N THR A 133 -24.79 17.28 -20.76
CA THR A 133 -25.60 16.62 -19.73
C THR A 133 -24.98 16.86 -18.36
N ARG A 134 -25.76 17.39 -17.43
CA ARG A 134 -25.34 17.68 -16.05
C ARG A 134 -25.09 16.38 -15.28
N VAL A 135 -24.08 16.40 -14.42
CA VAL A 135 -23.92 15.37 -13.38
C VAL A 135 -24.70 15.74 -12.11
N GLN A 136 -25.07 14.71 -11.36
CA GLN A 136 -25.80 14.78 -10.10
C GLN A 136 -25.24 13.74 -9.12
N ILE A 137 -25.75 13.73 -7.89
CA ILE A 137 -25.63 12.55 -7.02
C ILE A 137 -26.91 11.72 -7.09
N TRP A 138 -26.76 10.41 -7.06
CA TRP A 138 -27.88 9.47 -7.03
C TRP A 138 -27.49 8.24 -6.22
N THR A 139 -28.49 7.54 -5.68
CA THR A 139 -28.34 6.22 -5.06
C THR A 139 -27.45 5.33 -5.93
N CYS A 140 -26.44 4.72 -5.34
CA CYS A 140 -25.51 3.88 -6.09
C CYS A 140 -26.24 2.63 -6.60
N THR A 141 -26.44 2.55 -7.92
CA THR A 141 -27.15 1.48 -8.62
C THR A 141 -26.21 0.49 -9.30
N GLY A 142 -24.94 0.86 -9.48
CA GLY A 142 -23.98 0.14 -10.31
C GLY A 142 -24.17 0.33 -11.82
N GLY A 143 -25.11 1.20 -12.24
CA GLY A 143 -25.36 1.54 -13.64
C GLY A 143 -24.15 2.21 -14.31
N SER A 144 -24.03 2.05 -15.63
CA SER A 144 -22.87 2.57 -16.39
C SER A 144 -22.73 4.10 -16.33
N ASN A 145 -23.82 4.83 -16.05
CA ASN A 145 -23.82 6.28 -15.85
C ASN A 145 -23.22 6.73 -14.50
N GLN A 146 -22.87 5.78 -13.62
CA GLN A 146 -22.22 6.03 -12.33
C GLN A 146 -20.78 5.51 -12.28
N LYS A 147 -20.27 5.02 -13.41
CA LYS A 147 -18.93 4.44 -13.53
C LYS A 147 -17.98 5.46 -14.15
N TRP A 148 -16.89 5.73 -13.44
CA TRP A 148 -15.93 6.75 -13.76
C TRP A 148 -14.50 6.21 -13.68
N ASN A 149 -13.72 6.46 -14.73
CA ASN A 149 -12.27 6.28 -14.73
C ASN A 149 -11.65 7.61 -14.30
N ALA A 150 -11.44 7.79 -13.00
CA ALA A 150 -10.78 8.97 -12.48
C ALA A 150 -9.25 8.81 -12.48
N PRO A 151 -8.48 9.92 -12.59
CA PRO A 151 -7.05 9.91 -12.31
C PRO A 151 -6.87 9.53 -10.86
N ALA A 152 -6.51 8.27 -10.65
CA ALA A 152 -6.46 7.78 -9.31
C ALA A 152 -5.21 8.34 -8.61
N THR A 153 -5.33 8.66 -7.33
CA THR A 153 -4.20 8.58 -6.38
C THR A 153 -3.70 7.12 -6.19
N GLY A 154 -3.74 6.32 -7.26
CA GLY A 154 -3.65 4.85 -7.32
C GLY A 154 -5.03 4.18 -7.33
N GLY A 155 -5.42 3.54 -8.45
CA GLY A 155 -6.71 2.85 -8.60
C GLY A 155 -7.32 2.85 -10.00
N GLY A 156 -6.90 1.94 -10.88
CA GLY A 156 -7.58 1.64 -12.16
C GLY A 156 -6.65 1.34 -13.34
N SER A 157 -6.35 0.05 -13.55
CA SER A 157 -5.70 -0.54 -14.74
C SER A 157 -4.44 0.17 -15.27
N THR A 158 -3.38 0.18 -14.47
CA THR A 158 -2.00 0.20 -14.99
C THR A 158 -1.17 -0.80 -14.19
N PRO A 159 -0.10 -1.38 -14.75
CA PRO A 159 0.72 -2.39 -14.09
C PRO A 159 1.14 -1.90 -12.71
N ALA A 160 1.27 -2.82 -11.76
CA ALA A 160 1.88 -2.54 -10.47
C ALA A 160 3.11 -1.62 -10.65
N PRO A 161 3.33 -0.65 -9.74
CA PRO A 161 4.23 0.50 -9.95
C PRO A 161 5.50 0.06 -10.65
N SER A 162 5.64 0.36 -11.95
CA SER A 162 6.73 -0.12 -12.81
C SER A 162 7.43 -1.40 -12.29
N GLY A 163 6.74 -2.55 -12.26
CA GLY A 163 7.41 -3.85 -12.13
C GLY A 163 7.17 -4.70 -10.87
N PHE A 164 6.24 -4.37 -9.96
CA PHE A 164 5.89 -5.36 -8.93
C PHE A 164 5.10 -6.55 -9.52
N VAL A 165 5.49 -7.76 -9.16
CA VAL A 165 5.03 -8.98 -9.84
C VAL A 165 3.70 -9.55 -9.31
N VAL A 166 3.14 -8.94 -8.27
CA VAL A 166 1.83 -9.31 -7.70
C VAL A 166 0.85 -8.18 -7.99
N SER A 167 -0.21 -8.46 -8.74
CA SER A 167 -1.30 -7.50 -8.95
C SER A 167 -2.19 -7.37 -7.72
N GLU A 168 -2.95 -6.28 -7.64
CA GLU A 168 -3.93 -6.09 -6.57
C GLU A 168 -4.99 -7.20 -6.54
N ALA A 169 -5.43 -7.67 -7.71
CA ALA A 169 -6.37 -8.80 -7.79
C ALA A 169 -5.80 -10.08 -7.20
N GLN A 170 -4.52 -10.37 -7.47
CA GLN A 170 -3.81 -11.51 -6.89
C GLN A 170 -3.61 -11.33 -5.39
N PHE A 171 -3.24 -10.14 -4.92
CA PHE A 171 -3.16 -9.83 -3.50
C PHE A 171 -4.50 -10.03 -2.78
N ASN A 172 -5.62 -9.58 -3.37
CA ASN A 172 -6.96 -9.80 -2.85
C ASN A 172 -7.34 -11.30 -2.83
N GLN A 173 -6.91 -12.07 -3.83
CA GLN A 173 -7.11 -13.52 -3.85
C GLN A 173 -6.28 -14.24 -2.78
N MET A 174 -5.07 -13.76 -2.50
CA MET A 174 -4.20 -14.28 -1.43
C MET A 174 -4.78 -14.01 -0.04
N PHE A 175 -5.41 -12.84 0.15
CA PHE A 175 -5.89 -12.35 1.45
C PHE A 175 -7.35 -11.88 1.40
N PRO A 176 -8.32 -12.80 1.25
CA PRO A 176 -9.72 -12.46 1.06
C PRO A 176 -10.39 -11.90 2.32
N ASN A 177 -9.90 -12.25 3.51
CA ASN A 177 -10.48 -11.88 4.81
C ASN A 177 -9.59 -10.90 5.60
N ARG A 178 -8.66 -10.21 4.94
CA ARG A 178 -7.71 -9.34 5.63
C ARG A 178 -8.41 -8.20 6.36
N ASN A 179 -7.78 -7.75 7.43
CA ASN A 179 -8.11 -6.48 8.06
C ASN A 179 -7.91 -5.33 7.05
N PRO A 180 -8.86 -4.37 6.93
CA PRO A 180 -8.74 -3.22 6.03
C PRO A 180 -7.47 -2.39 6.21
N PHE A 181 -6.83 -2.46 7.39
CA PHE A 181 -5.51 -1.89 7.63
C PHE A 181 -4.49 -2.30 6.56
N TYR A 182 -4.43 -3.59 6.20
CA TYR A 182 -3.45 -4.09 5.24
C TYR A 182 -3.89 -3.81 3.80
N THR A 183 -3.57 -2.63 3.30
CA THR A 183 -3.87 -2.25 1.92
C THR A 183 -2.78 -2.74 0.96
N TYR A 184 -3.17 -3.11 -0.27
CA TYR A 184 -2.22 -3.40 -1.34
C TYR A 184 -1.37 -2.18 -1.67
N GLN A 185 -1.97 -0.99 -1.63
CA GLN A 185 -1.26 0.27 -1.85
C GLN A 185 -0.19 0.53 -0.79
N GLY A 186 -0.45 0.20 0.48
CA GLY A 186 0.56 0.28 1.54
C GLY A 186 1.78 -0.61 1.25
N LEU A 187 1.54 -1.84 0.75
CA LEU A 187 2.62 -2.74 0.34
C LEU A 187 3.42 -2.14 -0.82
N VAL A 188 2.72 -1.69 -1.86
CA VAL A 188 3.31 -1.06 -3.04
C VAL A 188 4.18 0.16 -2.68
N GLN A 189 3.68 1.04 -1.81
CA GLN A 189 4.44 2.21 -1.34
C GLN A 189 5.70 1.82 -0.57
N ALA A 190 5.64 0.72 0.19
CA ALA A 190 6.77 0.21 0.95
C ALA A 190 7.88 -0.38 0.08
N LEU A 191 7.58 -0.87 -1.13
CA LEU A 191 8.56 -1.49 -2.04
C LEU A 191 9.76 -0.56 -2.34
N SER A 192 9.50 0.74 -2.43
CA SER A 192 10.55 1.74 -2.68
C SER A 192 11.66 1.78 -1.62
N ALA A 193 11.38 1.32 -0.39
CA ALA A 193 12.37 1.22 0.67
C ALA A 193 13.39 0.09 0.43
N PHE A 194 13.04 -0.90 -0.39
CA PHE A 194 13.86 -2.09 -0.66
C PHE A 194 13.79 -2.45 -2.16
N PRO A 195 14.46 -1.68 -3.05
CA PRO A 195 14.27 -1.78 -4.50
C PRO A 195 14.72 -3.11 -5.14
N GLY A 196 15.46 -3.95 -4.42
CA GLY A 196 15.83 -5.30 -4.85
C GLY A 196 14.74 -6.35 -4.60
N PHE A 197 13.83 -6.11 -3.65
CA PHE A 197 12.77 -7.04 -3.30
C PHE A 197 11.81 -7.28 -4.47
N ALA A 198 11.60 -8.55 -4.82
CA ALA A 198 10.76 -8.98 -5.93
C ALA A 198 11.11 -8.30 -7.27
N ASN A 199 12.36 -7.85 -7.40
CA ASN A 199 12.89 -7.15 -8.56
C ASN A 199 14.32 -7.62 -8.93
N THR A 200 14.80 -8.69 -8.29
CA THR A 200 16.10 -9.32 -8.55
C THR A 200 15.92 -10.70 -9.17
N GLY A 201 16.75 -11.04 -10.17
CA GLY A 201 16.65 -12.31 -10.91
C GLY A 201 15.63 -12.28 -12.06
N ASP A 202 15.26 -13.46 -12.55
CA ASP A 202 14.24 -13.62 -13.59
C ASP A 202 12.81 -13.47 -13.01
N ASP A 203 11.81 -13.40 -13.89
CA ASP A 203 10.42 -13.19 -13.45
C ASP A 203 9.88 -14.33 -12.59
N THR A 204 10.42 -15.55 -12.74
CA THR A 204 10.09 -16.69 -11.87
C THR A 204 10.61 -16.43 -10.45
N THR A 205 11.87 -16.00 -10.32
CA THR A 205 12.52 -15.67 -9.04
C THR A 205 11.80 -14.55 -8.33
N LYS A 206 11.48 -13.47 -9.06
CA LYS A 206 10.72 -12.33 -8.50
C LYS A 206 9.38 -12.77 -7.93
N LYS A 207 8.62 -13.59 -8.68
CA LYS A 207 7.31 -14.11 -8.25
C LYS A 207 7.42 -15.09 -7.08
N GLN A 208 8.43 -15.96 -7.10
CA GLN A 208 8.73 -16.86 -5.98
C GLN A 208 9.06 -16.07 -4.72
N GLU A 209 9.91 -15.05 -4.82
CA GLU A 209 10.24 -14.19 -3.67
C GLU A 209 9.01 -13.47 -3.13
N ALA A 210 8.20 -12.85 -4.00
CA ALA A 210 6.98 -12.17 -3.58
C ALA A 210 5.98 -13.13 -2.91
N ALA A 211 5.78 -14.32 -3.47
CA ALA A 211 4.95 -15.36 -2.86
C ALA A 211 5.51 -15.83 -1.52
N ALA A 212 6.83 -15.99 -1.39
CA ALA A 212 7.48 -16.44 -0.17
C ALA A 212 7.33 -15.43 0.97
N PHE A 213 7.52 -14.14 0.67
CA PHE A 213 7.27 -13.06 1.63
C PHE A 213 5.81 -13.07 2.09
N LEU A 214 4.87 -13.02 1.14
CA LEU A 214 3.44 -12.96 1.46
C LEU A 214 2.94 -14.23 2.18
N ALA A 215 3.50 -15.40 1.89
CA ALA A 215 3.15 -16.65 2.56
C ALA A 215 3.59 -16.67 4.03
N ASN A 216 4.78 -16.15 4.33
CA ASN A 216 5.20 -15.97 5.72
C ASN A 216 4.34 -14.93 6.43
N VAL A 217 4.04 -13.81 5.78
CA VAL A 217 3.12 -12.79 6.31
C VAL A 217 1.74 -13.38 6.60
N ASN A 218 1.21 -14.22 5.69
CA ASN A 218 -0.04 -14.95 5.89
C ASN A 218 0.00 -15.78 7.18
N HIS A 219 1.12 -16.45 7.45
CA HIS A 219 1.27 -17.27 8.65
C HIS A 219 1.33 -16.42 9.93
N GLU A 220 2.15 -15.36 9.95
CA GLU A 220 2.33 -14.51 11.15
C GLU A 220 1.04 -13.80 11.59
N THR A 221 0.15 -13.51 10.65
CA THR A 221 -0.99 -12.60 10.88
C THR A 221 -2.36 -13.26 10.72
N GLY A 222 -2.41 -14.59 10.53
CA GLY A 222 -3.66 -15.31 10.27
C GLY A 222 -4.33 -14.87 8.97
N GLY A 223 -3.54 -14.67 7.91
CA GLY A 223 -4.02 -14.16 6.62
C GLY A 223 -4.33 -12.67 6.64
N LEU A 224 -3.48 -11.88 7.31
CA LEU A 224 -3.62 -10.44 7.51
C LEU A 224 -4.87 -10.03 8.30
N GLN A 225 -5.45 -10.92 9.10
CA GLN A 225 -6.58 -10.60 9.97
C GLN A 225 -6.15 -9.81 11.21
N TYR A 226 -4.92 -10.05 11.68
CA TYR A 226 -4.41 -9.48 12.91
C TYR A 226 -3.31 -8.46 12.62
N VAL A 227 -3.48 -7.25 13.17
CA VAL A 227 -2.50 -6.16 13.11
C VAL A 227 -1.52 -6.22 14.29
N VAL A 228 -1.98 -6.75 15.42
CA VAL A 228 -1.25 -6.82 16.67
C VAL A 228 -1.29 -8.23 17.22
N GLU A 229 -0.29 -8.58 18.04
CA GLU A 229 -0.25 -9.84 18.78
C GLU A 229 -1.50 -9.99 19.67
N LEU A 230 -2.14 -11.16 19.63
CA LEU A 230 -3.38 -11.41 20.38
C LEU A 230 -3.15 -11.64 21.88
N ASN A 231 -2.04 -12.26 22.26
CA ASN A 231 -1.77 -12.59 23.65
C ASN A 231 -1.18 -11.39 24.41
N THR A 232 -2.05 -10.53 24.92
CA THR A 232 -1.64 -9.31 25.65
C THR A 232 -0.84 -9.59 26.91
N ALA A 233 -0.92 -10.81 27.48
CA ALA A 233 -0.10 -11.21 28.63
C ALA A 233 1.40 -11.23 28.30
N ASN A 234 1.77 -11.43 27.04
CA ASN A 234 3.17 -11.42 26.60
C ASN A 234 3.73 -10.01 26.40
N TYR A 235 2.91 -8.97 26.31
CA TYR A 235 3.39 -7.64 25.91
C TYR A 235 4.56 -7.10 26.75
N PRO A 236 4.60 -7.27 28.09
CA PRO A 236 5.73 -6.82 28.91
C PRO A 236 7.05 -7.58 28.71
N THR A 237 7.03 -8.69 27.95
CA THR A 237 8.22 -9.55 27.72
C THR A 237 9.18 -8.97 26.69
N TYR A 238 8.66 -8.16 25.76
CA TYR A 238 9.40 -7.67 24.58
C TYR A 238 10.27 -6.43 24.86
N CYS A 239 10.62 -6.19 26.12
CA CYS A 239 11.50 -5.13 26.51
C CYS A 239 12.82 -5.72 27.02
N ASP A 240 13.86 -5.63 26.19
CA ASP A 240 15.22 -5.98 26.59
C ASP A 240 15.89 -4.78 27.28
N TRP A 241 15.94 -4.82 28.61
CA TRP A 241 16.61 -3.83 29.45
C TRP A 241 18.15 -3.89 29.36
N GLY A 242 18.72 -4.90 28.70
CA GLY A 242 20.15 -4.95 28.37
C GLY A 242 20.55 -3.96 27.28
N GLN A 243 19.59 -3.44 26.52
CA GLN A 243 19.85 -2.40 25.51
C GLN A 243 20.10 -1.04 26.18
N SER A 244 21.15 -0.34 25.75
CA SER A 244 21.52 0.98 26.33
C SER A 244 20.45 2.06 26.16
N TYR A 245 19.59 1.93 25.16
CA TYR A 245 18.46 2.83 24.90
C TYR A 245 17.17 2.40 25.61
N GLY A 246 17.15 1.26 26.29
CA GLY A 246 16.01 0.76 27.06
C GLY A 246 14.72 0.66 26.24
N CYS A 247 13.60 1.02 26.90
CA CYS A 247 12.24 0.86 26.39
C CYS A 247 11.44 2.17 26.59
N PRO A 248 11.79 3.25 25.88
CA PRO A 248 11.25 4.59 26.14
C PRO A 248 9.74 4.71 25.88
N ALA A 249 9.17 3.88 25.00
CA ALA A 249 7.72 3.83 24.78
C ALA A 249 6.96 3.07 25.89
N GLY A 250 7.69 2.45 26.83
CA GLY A 250 7.16 1.65 27.93
C GLY A 250 7.49 0.16 27.81
N GLN A 251 7.55 -0.53 28.95
CA GLN A 251 7.92 -1.96 29.02
C GLN A 251 7.02 -2.86 28.16
N ALA A 252 5.72 -2.54 28.06
CA ALA A 252 4.74 -3.32 27.32
C ALA A 252 4.44 -2.78 25.91
N ALA A 253 5.32 -1.95 25.34
CA ALA A 253 5.04 -1.24 24.08
C ALA A 253 5.61 -1.93 22.82
N TYR A 254 6.45 -2.97 22.96
CA TYR A 254 7.18 -3.59 21.83
C TYR A 254 6.69 -5.00 21.45
N TYR A 255 5.41 -5.27 21.70
CA TYR A 255 4.72 -6.48 21.25
C TYR A 255 4.65 -6.59 19.73
N GLY A 256 4.25 -7.77 19.24
CA GLY A 256 4.18 -8.05 17.80
C GLY A 256 3.19 -7.16 17.06
N ARG A 257 3.66 -6.48 15.99
CA ARG A 257 2.80 -5.68 15.09
C ARG A 257 3.12 -5.89 13.62
N GLY A 258 2.11 -5.65 12.78
CA GLY A 258 2.25 -5.59 11.34
C GLY A 258 2.53 -6.95 10.69
N PRO A 259 2.94 -6.96 9.41
CA PRO A 259 2.91 -8.14 8.56
C PRO A 259 3.87 -9.26 8.99
N ILE A 260 4.91 -8.94 9.76
CA ILE A 260 5.87 -9.92 10.28
C ILE A 260 5.83 -10.03 11.82
N GLN A 261 4.81 -9.44 12.46
CA GLN A 261 4.69 -9.38 13.92
C GLN A 261 5.98 -8.84 14.58
N LEU A 262 6.47 -7.69 14.10
CA LEU A 262 7.68 -7.02 14.61
C LEU A 262 7.60 -6.90 16.14
N SER A 263 8.55 -7.51 16.84
CA SER A 263 8.57 -7.63 18.30
C SER A 263 9.96 -7.28 18.83
N TRP A 264 10.05 -6.86 20.09
CA TRP A 264 11.27 -6.44 20.81
C TRP A 264 11.77 -5.03 20.50
N ASN A 265 12.09 -4.26 21.56
CA ASN A 265 12.63 -2.90 21.48
C ASN A 265 13.83 -2.76 20.54
N TYR A 266 14.74 -3.73 20.52
CA TYR A 266 15.89 -3.70 19.62
C TYR A 266 15.54 -3.83 18.14
N ASN A 267 14.49 -4.60 17.80
CA ASN A 267 14.01 -4.71 16.43
C ASN A 267 13.26 -3.45 16.01
N TYR A 268 12.45 -2.86 16.90
CA TYR A 268 11.82 -1.55 16.62
C TYR A 268 12.88 -0.48 16.38
N LYS A 269 13.96 -0.45 17.17
CA LYS A 269 15.09 0.46 16.95
C LYS A 269 15.76 0.23 15.59
N ALA A 270 16.15 -1.01 15.29
CA ALA A 270 16.88 -1.34 14.07
C ALA A 270 16.02 -1.14 12.81
N ALA A 271 14.74 -1.51 12.85
CA ALA A 271 13.79 -1.27 11.76
C ALA A 271 13.58 0.23 11.54
N GLY A 272 13.37 0.98 12.64
CA GLY A 272 13.17 2.41 12.60
C GLY A 272 14.35 3.16 11.97
N ASP A 273 15.57 2.84 12.39
CA ASP A 273 16.79 3.40 11.81
C ASP A 273 16.89 3.12 10.30
N ALA A 274 16.58 1.90 9.87
CA ALA A 274 16.69 1.48 8.48
C ALA A 274 15.65 2.16 7.57
N ILE A 275 14.44 2.43 8.07
CA ILE A 275 13.36 3.03 7.28
C ILE A 275 13.18 4.54 7.51
N GLY A 276 14.02 5.14 8.36
CA GLY A 276 14.01 6.57 8.67
C GLY A 276 12.83 7.03 9.54
N VAL A 277 12.33 6.17 10.42
CA VAL A 277 11.17 6.43 11.30
C VAL A 277 11.51 6.08 12.74
N ASP A 278 11.21 6.94 13.71
CA ASP A 278 11.48 6.66 15.13
C ASP A 278 10.44 5.69 15.73
N LEU A 279 10.62 4.42 15.42
CA LEU A 279 9.79 3.32 15.92
C LEU A 279 10.14 2.91 17.36
N LEU A 280 11.31 3.30 17.88
CA LEU A 280 11.65 3.01 19.27
C LEU A 280 10.78 3.84 20.22
N ASN A 281 10.60 5.13 19.95
CA ASN A 281 9.73 5.99 20.76
C ASN A 281 8.26 5.94 20.32
N ASN A 282 7.98 5.56 19.07
CA ASN A 282 6.62 5.53 18.51
C ASN A 282 6.28 4.15 17.88
N PRO A 283 6.32 3.05 18.65
CA PRO A 283 6.11 1.70 18.11
C PRO A 283 4.70 1.49 17.55
N TRP A 284 3.70 2.26 18.02
CA TRP A 284 2.32 2.21 17.51
C TRP A 284 2.17 2.66 16.05
N LEU A 285 3.18 3.29 15.45
CA LEU A 285 3.14 3.60 14.01
C LEU A 285 2.99 2.32 13.17
N VAL A 286 3.51 1.18 13.64
CA VAL A 286 3.42 -0.11 12.95
C VAL A 286 1.99 -0.70 12.95
N GLU A 287 1.11 -0.24 13.84
CA GLU A 287 -0.32 -0.63 13.87
C GLU A 287 -1.27 0.47 13.38
N ASN A 288 -0.78 1.69 13.12
CA ASN A 288 -1.58 2.84 12.71
C ASN A 288 -1.29 3.34 11.28
N ASP A 289 -0.10 3.04 10.74
CA ASP A 289 0.29 3.39 9.38
C ASP A 289 0.63 2.12 8.59
N PRO A 290 -0.16 1.77 7.57
CA PRO A 290 0.03 0.53 6.82
C PRO A 290 1.29 0.53 5.96
N ALA A 291 1.74 1.68 5.46
CA ALA A 291 2.98 1.75 4.70
C ALA A 291 4.19 1.54 5.61
N ILE A 292 4.16 2.08 6.83
CA ILE A 292 5.18 1.81 7.86
C ILE A 292 5.17 0.32 8.23
N ALA A 293 4.00 -0.27 8.45
CA ALA A 293 3.89 -1.71 8.74
C ALA A 293 4.50 -2.58 7.62
N TRP A 294 4.20 -2.29 6.36
CA TRP A 294 4.81 -3.02 5.25
C TRP A 294 6.33 -2.80 5.15
N LYS A 295 6.82 -1.59 5.42
CA LYS A 295 8.26 -1.31 5.46
C LYS A 295 8.98 -2.11 6.54
N THR A 296 8.37 -2.35 7.70
CA THR A 296 9.00 -3.20 8.74
C THR A 296 9.07 -4.67 8.32
N GLY A 297 8.03 -5.17 7.65
CA GLY A 297 8.05 -6.52 7.06
C GLY A 297 9.14 -6.68 6.00
N LEU A 298 9.23 -5.72 5.07
CA LEU A 298 10.28 -5.72 4.04
C LEU A 298 11.67 -5.52 4.63
N TRP A 299 11.81 -4.69 5.67
CA TRP A 299 13.08 -4.54 6.39
C TRP A 299 13.56 -5.88 6.93
N PHE A 300 12.70 -6.62 7.62
CA PHE A 300 13.07 -7.94 8.14
C PHE A 300 13.51 -8.87 7.00
N TRP A 301 12.66 -8.97 5.97
CA TRP A 301 12.88 -9.84 4.81
C TRP A 301 14.20 -9.60 4.08
N ASN A 302 14.58 -8.34 3.92
CA ASN A 302 15.73 -7.95 3.11
C ASN A 302 17.02 -7.83 3.90
N THR A 303 16.96 -7.67 5.23
CA THR A 303 18.14 -7.31 6.04
C THR A 303 18.45 -8.23 7.21
N GLN A 304 17.47 -9.03 7.67
CA GLN A 304 17.63 -9.84 8.88
C GLN A 304 17.78 -11.32 8.55
N SER A 305 18.73 -11.99 9.19
CA SER A 305 18.84 -13.45 9.15
C SER A 305 18.05 -14.14 10.27
N GLY A 306 17.62 -13.39 11.28
CA GLY A 306 16.92 -13.91 12.47
C GLY A 306 17.60 -15.17 13.03
N ALA A 307 16.85 -16.27 13.14
CA ALA A 307 17.38 -17.55 13.63
C ALA A 307 18.14 -18.39 12.58
N GLY A 308 18.16 -17.93 11.33
CA GLY A 308 18.87 -18.54 10.21
C GLY A 308 20.27 -17.95 9.99
N THR A 309 20.82 -18.22 8.80
CA THR A 309 22.19 -17.82 8.42
C THR A 309 22.23 -16.84 7.25
N MET A 310 21.08 -16.51 6.66
CA MET A 310 20.95 -15.59 5.53
C MET A 310 19.63 -14.84 5.60
N THR A 311 19.49 -13.77 4.82
CA THR A 311 18.20 -13.08 4.71
C THR A 311 17.22 -13.90 3.88
N PRO A 312 15.91 -13.83 4.17
CA PRO A 312 14.89 -14.41 3.31
C PRO A 312 14.99 -13.98 1.84
N HIS A 313 15.33 -12.71 1.59
CA HIS A 313 15.63 -12.22 0.23
C HIS A 313 16.71 -13.06 -0.47
N ASN A 314 17.87 -13.24 0.18
CA ASN A 314 18.97 -14.02 -0.38
C ASN A 314 18.65 -15.51 -0.51
N ALA A 315 17.83 -16.06 0.38
CA ALA A 315 17.38 -17.44 0.27
C ALA A 315 16.59 -17.69 -1.02
N MET A 316 15.75 -16.72 -1.42
CA MET A 316 14.95 -16.81 -2.64
C MET A 316 15.76 -16.46 -3.89
N VAL A 317 16.48 -15.34 -3.88
CA VAL A 317 17.25 -14.86 -5.05
C VAL A 317 18.40 -15.80 -5.42
N ASN A 318 19.05 -16.44 -4.45
CA ASN A 318 20.12 -17.40 -4.71
C ASN A 318 19.61 -18.85 -4.84
N HIS A 319 18.30 -19.05 -4.93
CA HIS A 319 17.67 -20.36 -5.10
C HIS A 319 18.03 -21.39 -4.01
N VAL A 320 18.28 -20.94 -2.78
CA VAL A 320 18.57 -21.83 -1.65
C VAL A 320 17.31 -22.57 -1.22
N GLY A 321 16.17 -21.87 -1.18
CA GLY A 321 14.84 -22.45 -0.99
C GLY A 321 13.98 -21.77 0.06
N PHE A 322 12.67 -21.99 -0.04
CA PHE A 322 11.68 -21.39 0.87
C PHE A 322 11.90 -21.79 2.34
N GLY A 323 12.44 -22.98 2.61
CA GLY A 323 12.73 -23.44 3.97
C GLY A 323 13.70 -22.54 4.74
N GLU A 324 14.65 -21.89 4.07
CA GLU A 324 15.58 -20.95 4.72
C GLU A 324 14.89 -19.62 5.10
N THR A 325 13.81 -19.25 4.42
CA THR A 325 12.97 -18.11 4.83
C THR A 325 12.25 -18.41 6.14
N ILE A 326 11.71 -19.63 6.29
CA ILE A 326 11.08 -20.12 7.52
C ILE A 326 12.12 -20.15 8.65
N ARG A 327 13.32 -20.67 8.35
CA ARG A 327 14.43 -20.73 9.31
C ARG A 327 14.81 -19.35 9.84
N SER A 328 14.85 -18.36 8.97
CA SER A 328 15.20 -16.99 9.35
C SER A 328 14.14 -16.32 10.21
N ILE A 329 12.86 -16.54 9.91
CA ILE A 329 11.74 -15.89 10.62
C ILE A 329 11.47 -16.53 11.97
N ASN A 330 11.36 -17.86 12.03
CA ASN A 330 11.01 -18.56 13.27
C ASN A 330 11.67 -19.94 13.40
N GLY A 331 12.85 -20.13 12.80
CA GLY A 331 13.50 -21.42 12.73
C GLY A 331 13.94 -22.03 14.05
N SER A 332 14.14 -21.20 15.08
CA SER A 332 14.43 -21.67 16.44
C SER A 332 13.24 -22.39 17.07
N LEU A 333 12.02 -22.10 16.65
CA LEU A 333 10.79 -22.71 17.19
C LEU A 333 10.19 -23.75 16.24
N GLU A 334 10.42 -23.64 14.94
CA GLU A 334 9.70 -24.45 13.94
C GLU A 334 10.57 -25.53 13.27
N CYS A 335 11.77 -25.16 12.80
CA CYS A 335 12.61 -26.04 11.99
C CYS A 335 13.25 -27.18 12.79
N ASN A 336 13.88 -28.11 12.07
CA ASN A 336 14.56 -29.30 12.58
C ASN A 336 13.61 -30.23 13.38
N GLY A 337 12.36 -30.32 12.92
CA GLY A 337 11.32 -31.16 13.52
C GLY A 337 10.67 -30.60 14.78
N ARG A 338 10.94 -29.35 15.17
CA ARG A 338 10.37 -28.75 16.40
C ARG A 338 8.88 -28.45 16.28
N ASN A 339 8.43 -27.97 15.13
CA ASN A 339 7.01 -27.73 14.87
C ASN A 339 6.65 -27.95 13.40
N GLN A 340 6.53 -29.22 13.02
CA GLN A 340 6.24 -29.62 11.63
C GLN A 340 4.90 -29.07 11.12
N ALA A 341 3.90 -28.87 11.98
CA ALA A 341 2.61 -28.35 11.59
C ALA A 341 2.68 -26.87 11.14
N GLN A 342 3.48 -26.05 11.84
CA GLN A 342 3.66 -24.65 11.45
C GLN A 342 4.48 -24.52 10.17
N VAL A 343 5.55 -25.32 10.02
CA VAL A 343 6.31 -25.39 8.77
C VAL A 343 5.38 -25.78 7.61
N GLN A 344 4.54 -26.81 7.78
CA GLN A 344 3.57 -27.21 6.77
C GLN A 344 2.60 -26.08 6.41
N SER A 345 2.06 -25.36 7.41
CA SER A 345 1.16 -24.23 7.17
C SER A 345 1.80 -23.13 6.31
N ARG A 346 3.07 -22.81 6.53
CA ARG A 346 3.82 -21.86 5.69
C ARG A 346 4.00 -22.37 4.26
N VAL A 347 4.37 -23.64 4.12
CA VAL A 347 4.56 -24.29 2.81
C VAL A 347 3.26 -24.32 2.02
N ASP A 348 2.13 -24.65 2.65
CA ASP A 348 0.81 -24.67 2.01
C ASP A 348 0.43 -23.27 1.49
N ALA A 349 0.67 -22.23 2.29
CA ALA A 349 0.44 -20.85 1.87
C ALA A 349 1.34 -20.46 0.69
N TYR A 350 2.63 -20.84 0.73
CA TYR A 350 3.58 -20.55 -0.34
C TYR A 350 3.19 -21.22 -1.66
N GLN A 351 2.85 -22.52 -1.62
CA GLN A 351 2.42 -23.26 -2.80
C GLN A 351 1.15 -22.65 -3.42
N ARG A 352 0.17 -22.28 -2.58
CA ARG A 352 -1.04 -21.57 -3.03
C ARG A 352 -0.69 -20.24 -3.70
N PHE A 353 0.21 -19.46 -3.11
CA PHE A 353 0.55 -18.13 -3.63
C PHE A 353 1.38 -18.23 -4.91
N THR A 354 2.31 -19.18 -5.04
CA THR A 354 3.01 -19.42 -6.30
C THR A 354 2.06 -19.89 -7.40
N SER A 355 1.02 -20.67 -7.05
CA SER A 355 -0.04 -21.05 -7.99
C SER A 355 -0.82 -19.83 -8.50
N ILE A 356 -1.21 -18.90 -7.62
CA ILE A 356 -1.87 -17.63 -7.99
C ILE A 356 -1.00 -16.77 -8.94
N LEU A 357 0.32 -16.81 -8.76
CA LEU A 357 1.27 -16.06 -9.60
C LEU A 357 1.68 -16.79 -10.88
N GLY A 358 1.25 -18.04 -11.04
CA GLY A 358 1.54 -18.88 -12.21
C GLY A 358 2.99 -19.34 -12.30
N VAL A 359 3.63 -19.65 -11.16
CA VAL A 359 5.01 -20.16 -11.11
C VAL A 359 5.13 -21.41 -10.23
N SER A 360 6.16 -22.22 -10.48
CA SER A 360 6.53 -23.35 -9.61
C SER A 360 7.08 -22.86 -8.27
N PRO A 361 6.85 -23.56 -7.15
CA PRO A 361 7.42 -23.18 -5.84
C PRO A 361 8.94 -23.39 -5.74
N GLY A 362 9.56 -24.14 -6.66
CA GLY A 362 10.97 -24.49 -6.58
C GLY A 362 11.25 -25.64 -5.59
N GLY A 363 12.53 -25.82 -5.22
CA GLY A 363 12.99 -26.87 -4.31
C GLY A 363 13.17 -26.39 -2.86
N ASN A 364 13.56 -27.31 -1.97
CA ASN A 364 13.94 -27.03 -0.57
C ASN A 364 12.89 -26.20 0.20
N LEU A 365 11.63 -26.66 0.16
CA LEU A 365 10.51 -25.93 0.75
C LEU A 365 10.46 -26.00 2.27
N TYR A 366 11.10 -27.00 2.86
CA TYR A 366 11.01 -27.32 4.28
C TYR A 366 12.32 -27.00 5.02
N CYS A 367 12.17 -26.83 6.32
CA CYS A 367 13.22 -26.83 7.32
C CYS A 367 12.72 -27.70 8.50
#